data_AF-A0A1A9Z1F2-F1
#
_entry.id   AF-A0A1A9Z1F2-F1
#
_cell.length_a   1.000
_cell.length_b   1.000
_cell.length_c   1.000
_cell.angle_alpha   90.00
_cell.angle_beta   90.00
_cell.angle_gamma   90.00
#
_symmetry.space_group_name_H-M   'P 1'
#
loop_
_entity.id
_entity.type
_entity.pdbx_description
1 polymer ?
#
loop_
_entity_poly.entity_id
_entity_poly.type
_entity_poly.pdbx_seq_one_letter_code
_entity_poly.pdbx_strand_id
1 'polypeptide(L)'
;MIAPIKVCELDTGKKFILDASLKKNLGTDKSVGIDYKKLPQDVIPGDILLLDDGRIQLEVTKILNQKIYTTVCIGGYLCNNKGINKLGGGLSAKTLTQKDKQDIVYATKMGIDYLAVSFPRTGEDLKYAKNLLKHLNSHAKIVSKIERAEAVANNDIIDEIITASDAIMVARGDLGIEIGDPELVGIQKKLIQRAHNLNRAVITATQMMESMINNPMPTRAEVMDVANAVLDGTDAVMLSAETAI
;
A
#
# COMPACT_ATOMS: atom_id res chain seq x y z
N MET A 1 9.64 -1.06 7.60
CA MET A 1 10.58 0.07 7.73
C MET A 1 12.00 -0.43 7.90
N ILE A 2 12.92 0.16 7.15
CA ILE A 2 14.36 -0.13 7.20
C ILE A 2 15.03 0.74 8.28
N ALA A 3 15.83 0.09 9.13
CA ALA A 3 16.59 0.73 10.20
C ALA A 3 17.70 1.63 9.63
N PRO A 4 18.05 2.72 10.34
CA PRO A 4 18.83 3.78 9.76
C PRO A 4 20.27 3.41 9.38
N ILE A 5 20.68 3.84 8.19
CA ILE A 5 22.03 3.91 7.62
C ILE A 5 22.33 5.39 7.27
N LYS A 6 23.60 5.76 7.10
CA LYS A 6 23.93 6.82 6.12
C LYS A 6 23.48 6.32 4.75
N VAL A 7 22.81 7.17 3.95
CA VAL A 7 22.35 6.85 2.59
C VAL A 7 23.29 5.86 1.90
N CYS A 8 22.76 4.69 1.54
CA CYS A 8 23.53 3.64 0.89
C CYS A 8 23.12 3.54 -0.58
N GLU A 9 24.08 3.54 -1.48
CA GLU A 9 23.84 3.21 -2.87
C GLU A 9 23.87 1.68 -3.04
N LEU A 10 22.81 1.13 -3.63
CA LEU A 10 22.71 -0.29 -3.94
C LEU A 10 22.88 -0.47 -5.44
N ASP A 11 23.99 -1.10 -5.86
CA ASP A 11 24.21 -1.39 -7.28
C ASP A 11 23.50 -2.69 -7.69
N THR A 12 22.90 -2.68 -8.88
CA THR A 12 22.31 -3.87 -9.49
C THR A 12 23.31 -5.04 -9.56
N GLY A 13 22.85 -6.24 -9.23
CA GLY A 13 23.62 -7.48 -9.18
C GLY A 13 24.40 -7.69 -7.88
N LYS A 14 24.50 -6.69 -7.00
CA LYS A 14 25.18 -6.84 -5.70
C LYS A 14 24.32 -7.63 -4.71
N LYS A 15 24.99 -8.20 -3.71
CA LYS A 15 24.33 -8.89 -2.60
C LYS A 15 24.02 -7.89 -1.50
N PHE A 16 22.82 -8.02 -0.93
CA PHE A 16 22.37 -7.19 0.18
C PHE A 16 21.58 -8.03 1.18
N ILE A 17 21.65 -7.70 2.47
CA ILE A 17 21.04 -8.48 3.55
C ILE A 17 20.01 -7.64 4.30
N LEU A 18 18.81 -8.19 4.46
CA LEU A 18 17.82 -7.67 5.41
C LEU A 18 17.85 -8.54 6.66
N ASP A 19 18.17 -7.94 7.80
CA ASP A 19 18.38 -8.64 9.07
C ASP A 19 17.33 -8.22 10.12
N ALA A 20 16.41 -9.14 10.44
CA ALA A 20 15.40 -8.91 11.47
C ALA A 20 16.02 -8.86 12.89
N SER A 21 17.20 -9.44 13.12
CA SER A 21 17.87 -9.39 14.43
C SER A 21 18.68 -8.11 14.65
N LEU A 22 19.00 -7.36 13.59
CA LEU A 22 19.81 -6.15 13.69
C LEU A 22 19.05 -5.03 14.40
N LYS A 23 19.72 -4.40 15.38
CA LYS A 23 19.17 -3.26 16.13
C LYS A 23 19.12 -2.01 15.25
N LYS A 24 18.24 -1.07 15.63
CA LYS A 24 18.14 0.24 14.97
C LYS A 24 19.51 0.95 14.98
N ASN A 25 19.85 1.63 13.89
CA ASN A 25 21.10 2.37 13.67
C ASN A 25 22.39 1.55 13.47
N LEU A 26 22.31 0.23 13.27
CA LEU A 26 23.49 -0.60 13.02
C LEU A 26 23.61 -1.09 11.56
N GLY A 27 22.89 -0.46 10.63
CA GLY A 27 22.94 -0.80 9.21
C GLY A 27 24.27 -0.39 8.56
N THR A 28 24.66 -1.13 7.52
CA THR A 28 25.80 -0.85 6.64
C THR A 28 25.37 -0.91 5.18
N ASP A 29 26.34 -0.67 4.29
CA ASP A 29 26.22 -0.85 2.85
C ASP A 29 25.86 -2.27 2.38
N LYS A 30 26.01 -3.26 3.25
CA LYS A 30 25.80 -4.68 2.95
C LYS A 30 24.61 -5.29 3.68
N SER A 31 24.17 -4.67 4.78
CA SER A 31 23.15 -5.24 5.65
C SER A 31 22.40 -4.19 6.43
N VAL A 32 21.08 -4.31 6.50
CA VAL A 32 20.22 -3.38 7.25
C VAL A 32 19.24 -4.08 8.14
N GLY A 33 18.82 -3.38 9.20
CA GLY A 33 17.77 -3.85 10.08
C GLY A 33 16.39 -3.65 9.46
N ILE A 34 15.45 -4.53 9.79
CA ILE A 34 14.04 -4.35 9.45
C ILE A 34 13.18 -4.30 10.69
N ASP A 35 12.18 -3.42 10.71
CA ASP A 35 11.23 -3.31 11.83
C ASP A 35 10.21 -4.46 11.82
N TYR A 36 9.86 -4.98 10.64
CA TYR A 36 8.95 -6.10 10.51
C TYR A 36 9.69 -7.43 10.76
N LYS A 37 9.75 -7.82 12.04
CA LYS A 37 10.53 -8.98 12.52
C LYS A 37 10.06 -10.34 12.01
N LYS A 38 8.86 -10.38 11.42
CA LYS A 38 8.28 -11.58 10.81
C LYS A 38 8.59 -11.74 9.32
N LEU A 39 9.21 -10.74 8.68
CA LEU A 39 9.51 -10.82 7.24
C LEU A 39 10.26 -12.10 6.84
N PRO A 40 11.25 -12.62 7.60
CA PRO A 40 11.92 -13.86 7.23
C PRO A 40 11.01 -15.10 7.18
N GLN A 41 9.83 -15.04 7.82
CA GLN A 41 8.81 -16.10 7.77
C GLN A 41 7.80 -15.91 6.63
N ASP A 42 7.69 -14.70 6.08
CA ASP A 42 6.71 -14.33 5.06
C ASP A 42 7.29 -14.35 3.63
N VAL A 43 8.58 -14.69 3.48
CA VAL A 43 9.30 -14.69 2.19
C VAL A 43 9.96 -16.02 1.90
N ILE A 44 10.04 -16.36 0.61
CA ILE A 44 10.74 -17.54 0.09
C ILE A 44 11.76 -17.13 -0.98
N PRO A 45 12.76 -17.98 -1.29
CA PRO A 45 13.64 -17.74 -2.43
C PRO A 45 12.85 -17.54 -3.73
N GLY A 46 13.23 -16.51 -4.52
CA GLY A 46 12.53 -16.07 -5.72
C GLY A 46 11.55 -14.91 -5.49
N ASP A 47 11.13 -14.65 -4.24
CA ASP A 47 10.29 -13.48 -3.95
C ASP A 47 11.03 -12.17 -4.26
N ILE A 48 10.32 -11.19 -4.82
CA ILE A 48 10.84 -9.84 -5.04
C ILE A 48 10.37 -8.92 -3.92
N LEU A 49 11.32 -8.35 -3.19
CA LEU A 49 11.08 -7.34 -2.17
C LEU A 49 11.24 -5.94 -2.77
N LEU A 50 10.25 -5.11 -2.53
CA LEU A 50 10.10 -3.75 -3.04
C LEU A 50 10.43 -2.78 -1.92
N LEU A 51 11.43 -1.94 -2.13
CA LEU A 51 11.91 -0.94 -1.17
C LEU A 51 11.71 0.45 -1.77
N ASP A 52 11.45 1.43 -0.90
CA ASP A 52 11.23 2.83 -1.31
C ASP A 52 10.20 2.95 -2.45
N ASP A 53 8.99 2.46 -2.19
CA ASP A 53 7.87 2.52 -3.13
C ASP A 53 8.18 1.84 -4.48
N GLY A 54 8.90 0.71 -4.42
CA GLY A 54 9.25 -0.10 -5.59
C GLY A 54 10.46 0.40 -6.39
N ARG A 55 11.04 1.55 -6.04
CA ARG A 55 12.22 2.12 -6.72
C ARG A 55 13.45 1.23 -6.60
N ILE A 56 13.57 0.49 -5.51
CA ILE A 56 14.62 -0.49 -5.28
C ILE A 56 13.97 -1.88 -5.23
N GLN A 57 14.55 -2.84 -5.94
CA GLN A 57 14.05 -4.21 -5.97
C GLN A 57 15.13 -5.20 -5.57
N LEU A 58 14.80 -6.10 -4.64
CA LEU A 58 15.69 -7.12 -4.12
C LEU A 58 15.07 -8.50 -4.32
N GLU A 59 15.72 -9.38 -5.07
CA GLU A 59 15.31 -10.79 -5.17
C GLU A 59 15.84 -11.59 -4.00
N VAL A 60 14.97 -12.30 -3.29
CA VAL A 60 15.35 -13.19 -2.20
C VAL A 60 16.07 -14.41 -2.77
N THR A 61 17.31 -14.62 -2.33
CA THR A 61 18.14 -15.76 -2.75
C THR A 61 18.12 -16.90 -1.73
N LYS A 62 18.11 -16.56 -0.43
CA LYS A 62 17.98 -17.53 0.66
C LYS A 62 17.61 -16.84 1.97
N ILE A 63 17.04 -17.60 2.88
CA ILE A 63 16.77 -17.19 4.26
C ILE A 63 17.62 -18.05 5.18
N LEU A 64 18.37 -17.43 6.10
CA LEU A 64 19.10 -18.13 7.16
C LEU A 64 18.83 -17.43 8.50
N ASN A 65 18.19 -18.15 9.42
CA ASN A 65 17.73 -17.60 10.69
C ASN A 65 16.86 -16.35 10.45
N GLN A 66 17.27 -15.21 10.99
CA GLN A 66 16.58 -13.93 10.87
C GLN A 66 17.13 -13.04 9.74
N LYS A 67 17.95 -13.60 8.85
CA LYS A 67 18.58 -12.88 7.74
C LYS A 67 18.03 -13.34 6.40
N ILE A 68 17.61 -12.38 5.59
CA ILE A 68 17.16 -12.56 4.21
C ILE A 68 18.30 -12.09 3.31
N TYR A 69 18.88 -13.03 2.56
CA TYR A 69 19.95 -12.74 1.61
C TYR A 69 19.32 -12.45 0.27
N THR A 70 19.69 -11.33 -0.33
CA THR A 70 19.09 -10.85 -1.57
C THR A 70 20.13 -10.54 -2.64
N THR A 71 19.68 -10.45 -3.89
CA THR A 71 20.41 -9.81 -4.99
C THR A 71 19.65 -8.56 -5.39
N VAL A 72 20.35 -7.46 -5.61
CA VAL A 72 19.75 -6.21 -6.10
C VAL A 72 19.34 -6.40 -7.57
N CYS A 73 18.06 -6.33 -7.88
CA CYS A 73 17.53 -6.39 -9.24
C CYS A 73 17.47 -4.98 -9.84
N ILE A 74 16.98 -4.03 -9.05
CA ILE A 74 16.93 -2.60 -9.40
C ILE A 74 17.61 -1.84 -8.26
N GLY A 75 18.72 -1.20 -8.60
CA GLY A 75 19.53 -0.42 -7.68
C GLY A 75 18.97 0.98 -7.40
N GLY A 76 19.57 1.66 -6.42
CA GLY A 76 19.19 3.02 -6.04
C GLY A 76 19.70 3.43 -4.67
N TYR A 77 19.33 4.63 -4.24
CA TYR A 77 19.70 5.18 -2.93
C TYR A 77 18.73 4.74 -1.84
N LEU A 78 19.20 3.87 -0.95
CA LEU A 78 18.47 3.45 0.22
C LEU A 78 18.74 4.40 1.40
N CYS A 79 17.68 5.06 1.85
CA CYS A 79 17.68 5.93 3.03
C CYS A 79 16.94 5.29 4.21
N ASN A 80 16.80 6.04 5.30
CA ASN A 80 16.20 5.57 6.54
C ASN A 80 14.68 5.50 6.45
N ASN A 81 14.09 4.58 7.22
CA ASN A 81 12.65 4.45 7.40
C ASN A 81 11.86 4.20 6.10
N LYS A 82 12.53 3.68 5.06
CA LYS A 82 11.85 3.31 3.81
C LYS A 82 10.90 2.13 4.00
N GLY A 83 9.79 2.18 3.26
CA GLY A 83 8.80 1.11 3.18
C GLY A 83 9.43 -0.17 2.64
N ILE A 84 8.82 -1.31 2.99
CA ILE A 84 9.14 -2.60 2.42
C ILE A 84 7.85 -3.34 2.12
N ASN A 85 7.68 -3.75 0.86
CA ASN A 85 6.58 -4.56 0.37
C ASN A 85 7.13 -5.81 -0.33
N LYS A 86 6.25 -6.75 -0.64
CA LYS A 86 6.55 -7.95 -1.43
C LYS A 86 5.74 -7.87 -2.72
N LEU A 87 6.39 -8.02 -3.87
CA LEU A 87 5.70 -8.06 -5.16
C LEU A 87 4.73 -9.25 -5.18
N GLY A 88 3.47 -9.01 -5.58
CA GLY A 88 2.41 -10.02 -5.50
C GLY A 88 1.82 -10.24 -4.10
N GLY A 89 2.16 -9.40 -3.11
CA GLY A 89 1.60 -9.46 -1.76
C GLY A 89 2.17 -10.61 -0.92
N GLY A 90 1.53 -10.93 0.21
CA GLY A 90 1.80 -12.11 1.05
C GLY A 90 2.39 -11.79 2.43
N LEU A 91 2.36 -10.53 2.87
CA LEU A 91 2.86 -10.15 4.20
C LEU A 91 1.78 -10.37 5.27
N SER A 92 2.14 -11.05 6.36
CA SER A 92 1.21 -11.41 7.44
C SER A 92 0.92 -10.30 8.45
N ALA A 93 1.27 -9.05 8.13
CA ALA A 93 1.05 -7.89 8.99
C ALA A 93 -0.44 -7.72 9.34
N LYS A 94 -0.72 -7.26 10.57
CA LYS A 94 -2.11 -6.99 11.00
C LYS A 94 -2.62 -5.73 10.31
N THR A 95 -3.90 -5.75 9.94
CA THR A 95 -4.54 -4.62 9.25
C THR A 95 -4.69 -3.39 10.13
N LEU A 96 -4.98 -3.55 11.43
CA LEU A 96 -4.98 -2.44 12.39
C LEU A 96 -3.91 -2.65 13.48
N THR A 97 -2.98 -1.71 13.55
CA THR A 97 -1.97 -1.62 14.62
C THR A 97 -2.56 -1.04 15.91
N GLN A 98 -1.79 -1.02 17.00
CA GLN A 98 -2.22 -0.35 18.23
C GLN A 98 -2.39 1.16 18.04
N LYS A 99 -1.53 1.79 17.22
CA LYS A 99 -1.63 3.20 16.88
C LYS A 99 -2.93 3.48 16.12
N ASP A 100 -3.24 2.68 15.10
CA ASP A 100 -4.47 2.88 14.31
C ASP A 100 -5.73 2.81 15.18
N LYS A 101 -5.76 1.90 16.17
CA LYS A 101 -6.89 1.83 17.11
C LYS A 101 -7.02 3.09 17.97
N GLN A 102 -5.90 3.68 18.39
CA GLN A 102 -5.90 4.95 19.13
C GLN A 102 -6.38 6.10 18.25
N ASP A 103 -5.92 6.14 16.99
CA ASP A 103 -6.33 7.14 16.01
C ASP A 103 -7.82 7.05 15.69
N ILE A 104 -8.38 5.84 15.57
CA ILE A 104 -9.84 5.62 15.37
C ILE A 104 -10.65 6.17 16.56
N VAL A 105 -10.17 5.98 17.79
CA VAL A 105 -10.81 6.57 18.99
C VAL A 105 -10.79 8.09 18.92
N TYR A 106 -9.66 8.68 18.53
CA TYR A 106 -9.53 10.12 18.41
C TYR A 106 -10.41 10.69 17.29
N ALA A 107 -10.36 10.10 16.10
CA ALA A 107 -11.17 10.50 14.95
C ALA A 107 -12.67 10.43 15.24
N THR A 108 -13.11 9.39 15.96
CA THR A 108 -14.51 9.28 16.39
C THR A 108 -14.95 10.47 17.25
N LYS A 109 -14.09 10.96 18.16
CA LYS A 109 -14.39 12.14 18.98
C LYS A 109 -14.50 13.42 18.15
N MET A 110 -13.88 13.47 16.98
CA MET A 110 -13.98 14.59 16.04
C MET A 110 -15.27 14.54 15.21
N GLY A 111 -16.04 13.45 15.26
CA GLY A 111 -17.28 13.31 14.50
C GLY A 111 -17.05 13.11 13.00
N ILE A 112 -16.03 12.33 12.62
CA ILE A 112 -15.76 12.02 11.20
C ILE A 112 -16.95 11.33 10.51
N ASP A 113 -17.20 11.67 9.25
CA ASP A 113 -18.22 11.01 8.41
C ASP A 113 -17.72 9.70 7.80
N TYR A 114 -16.44 9.65 7.45
CA TYR A 114 -15.79 8.51 6.80
C TYR A 114 -14.47 8.17 7.49
N LEU A 115 -14.22 6.88 7.67
CA LEU A 115 -12.94 6.32 8.09
C LEU A 115 -12.36 5.48 6.94
N ALA A 116 -11.24 5.93 6.39
CA ALA A 116 -10.50 5.16 5.39
C ALA A 116 -9.58 4.12 6.05
N VAL A 117 -9.77 2.85 5.74
CA VAL A 117 -8.97 1.73 6.26
C VAL A 117 -7.91 1.37 5.22
N SER A 118 -6.64 1.46 5.61
CA SER A 118 -5.50 1.14 4.73
C SER A 118 -5.17 -0.35 4.78
N PHE A 119 -4.71 -0.89 3.65
CA PHE A 119 -4.25 -2.28 3.52
C PHE A 119 -5.22 -3.40 4.00
N PRO A 120 -6.55 -3.30 3.84
CA PRO A 120 -7.43 -4.44 4.08
C PRO A 120 -7.13 -5.56 3.08
N ARG A 121 -7.09 -6.80 3.60
CA ARG A 121 -6.88 -8.01 2.77
C ARG A 121 -8.16 -8.82 2.60
N THR A 122 -9.08 -8.69 3.55
CA THR A 122 -10.33 -9.45 3.58
C THR A 122 -11.48 -8.57 4.08
N GLY A 123 -12.72 -9.03 3.90
CA GLY A 123 -13.89 -8.38 4.49
C GLY A 123 -13.90 -8.48 6.02
N GLU A 124 -13.26 -9.50 6.61
CA GLU A 124 -13.11 -9.61 8.07
C GLU A 124 -12.30 -8.45 8.67
N ASP A 125 -11.24 -7.99 7.98
CA ASP A 125 -10.47 -6.82 8.41
C ASP A 125 -11.35 -5.56 8.52
N LEU A 126 -12.26 -5.39 7.54
CA LEU A 126 -13.19 -4.26 7.51
C LEU A 126 -14.31 -4.39 8.55
N LYS A 127 -14.84 -5.61 8.75
CA LYS A 127 -15.80 -5.87 9.82
C LYS A 127 -15.20 -5.57 11.19
N TYR A 128 -13.93 -5.89 11.39
CA TYR A 128 -13.22 -5.55 12.62
C TYR A 128 -13.17 -4.02 12.85
N ALA A 129 -12.78 -3.24 11.83
CA ALA A 129 -12.79 -1.78 11.92
C ALA A 129 -14.21 -1.22 12.17
N LYS A 130 -15.22 -1.75 11.48
CA LYS A 130 -16.63 -1.34 11.63
C LYS A 130 -17.17 -1.64 13.04
N ASN A 131 -16.79 -2.78 13.62
CA ASN A 131 -17.17 -3.12 15.00
C ASN A 131 -16.50 -2.18 16.01
N LEU A 132 -15.24 -1.79 15.78
CA LEU A 132 -14.58 -0.80 16.63
C LEU A 132 -15.32 0.55 16.61
N LEU A 133 -15.69 1.05 15.43
CA LEU A 133 -16.51 2.26 15.30
C LEU A 133 -17.85 2.15 16.05
N LYS A 134 -18.55 1.02 15.91
CA LYS A 134 -19.81 0.75 16.63
C LYS A 134 -19.63 0.78 18.15
N HIS A 135 -18.57 0.16 18.67
CA HIS A 135 -18.26 0.19 20.11
C HIS A 135 -17.97 1.59 20.64
N LEU A 136 -17.52 2.49 19.78
CA LEU A 136 -17.28 3.90 20.09
C LEU A 136 -18.51 4.79 19.84
N ASN A 137 -19.68 4.20 19.53
CA ASN A 137 -20.90 4.89 19.14
C ASN A 137 -20.71 5.83 17.93
N SER A 138 -19.80 5.50 17.02
CA SER A 138 -19.59 6.22 15.78
C SER A 138 -20.54 5.75 14.69
N HIS A 139 -21.02 6.69 13.87
CA HIS A 139 -21.80 6.41 12.66
C HIS A 139 -20.97 6.55 11.38
N ALA A 140 -19.65 6.76 11.51
CA ALA A 140 -18.74 6.90 10.39
C ALA A 140 -18.81 5.70 9.45
N LYS A 141 -18.74 5.98 8.15
CA LYS A 141 -18.74 4.99 7.06
C LYS A 141 -17.31 4.50 6.81
N ILE A 142 -17.18 3.24 6.41
CA ILE A 142 -15.87 2.66 6.07
C ILE A 142 -15.58 2.85 4.59
N VAL A 143 -14.42 3.45 4.29
CA VAL A 143 -13.81 3.45 2.95
C VAL A 143 -12.66 2.44 2.94
N SER A 144 -12.77 1.38 2.16
CA SER A 144 -11.69 0.40 2.03
C SER A 144 -10.68 0.86 0.97
N LYS A 145 -9.41 1.05 1.34
CA LYS A 145 -8.36 1.39 0.39
C LYS A 145 -7.80 0.12 -0.23
N ILE A 146 -8.08 -0.12 -1.51
CA ILE A 146 -7.61 -1.28 -2.24
C ILE A 146 -6.17 -1.03 -2.69
N GLU A 147 -5.22 -1.60 -1.93
CA GLU A 147 -3.79 -1.28 -1.97
C GLU A 147 -2.90 -2.52 -2.03
N ARG A 148 -3.49 -3.70 -1.89
CA ARG A 148 -2.79 -4.97 -1.75
C ARG A 148 -3.06 -5.88 -2.94
N ALA A 149 -2.05 -6.59 -3.42
CA ALA A 149 -2.20 -7.59 -4.46
C ALA A 149 -3.21 -8.69 -4.06
N GLU A 150 -3.22 -9.11 -2.79
CA GLU A 150 -4.17 -10.12 -2.30
C GLU A 150 -5.62 -9.65 -2.39
N ALA A 151 -5.87 -8.35 -2.18
CA ALA A 151 -7.21 -7.76 -2.23
C ALA A 151 -7.81 -7.79 -3.66
N VAL A 152 -6.98 -8.00 -4.69
CA VAL A 152 -7.38 -8.02 -6.10
C VAL A 152 -7.07 -9.35 -6.79
N ALA A 153 -6.64 -10.37 -6.04
CA ALA A 153 -6.18 -11.64 -6.58
C ALA A 153 -7.28 -12.41 -7.34
N ASN A 154 -8.55 -12.26 -6.93
CA ASN A 154 -9.70 -12.79 -7.65
C ASN A 154 -10.99 -12.02 -7.34
N ASN A 155 -12.05 -12.33 -8.08
CA ASN A 155 -13.34 -11.63 -7.98
C ASN A 155 -14.08 -11.87 -6.66
N ASP A 156 -13.86 -13.01 -5.99
CA ASP A 156 -14.55 -13.33 -4.73
C ASP A 156 -14.01 -12.48 -3.59
N ILE A 157 -12.68 -12.31 -3.51
CA ILE A 157 -12.03 -11.44 -2.52
C ILE A 157 -12.43 -9.97 -2.75
N ILE A 158 -12.42 -9.53 -4.01
CA ILE A 158 -12.85 -8.19 -4.38
C ILE A 158 -14.29 -7.94 -3.88
N ASP A 159 -15.20 -8.87 -4.14
CA ASP A 159 -16.60 -8.74 -3.73
C ASP A 159 -16.79 -8.76 -2.23
N GLU A 160 -16.03 -9.61 -1.53
CA GLU A 160 -16.04 -9.70 -0.07
C GLU A 160 -15.68 -8.33 0.54
N ILE A 161 -14.59 -7.72 0.03
CA ILE A 161 -14.11 -6.42 0.50
C ILE A 161 -15.11 -5.31 0.14
N ILE A 162 -15.61 -5.26 -1.10
CA ILE A 162 -16.59 -4.26 -1.54
C ILE A 162 -17.86 -4.36 -0.68
N THR A 163 -18.38 -5.56 -0.47
CA THR A 163 -19.61 -5.79 0.30
C THR A 163 -19.46 -5.38 1.76
N ALA A 164 -18.29 -5.64 2.35
CA ALA A 164 -17.97 -5.28 3.74
C ALA A 164 -17.72 -3.76 3.92
N SER A 165 -17.49 -3.02 2.83
CA SER A 165 -17.24 -1.58 2.82
C SER A 165 -18.52 -0.77 2.65
N ASP A 166 -18.50 0.50 3.02
CA ASP A 166 -19.54 1.46 2.63
C ASP A 166 -19.16 2.19 1.32
N ALA A 167 -17.85 2.35 1.05
CA ALA A 167 -17.27 2.74 -0.23
C ALA A 167 -15.88 2.10 -0.39
N ILE A 168 -15.35 2.05 -1.62
CA ILE A 168 -13.96 1.64 -1.87
C ILE A 168 -13.14 2.79 -2.45
N MET A 169 -11.83 2.73 -2.27
CA MET A 169 -10.87 3.64 -2.88
C MET A 169 -9.81 2.81 -3.61
N VAL A 170 -9.67 3.04 -4.92
CA VAL A 170 -8.57 2.47 -5.70
C VAL A 170 -7.34 3.33 -5.42
N ALA A 171 -6.48 2.89 -4.50
CA ALA A 171 -5.29 3.62 -4.10
C ALA A 171 -4.10 3.16 -4.95
N ARG A 172 -3.97 3.84 -6.09
CA ARG A 172 -3.13 3.45 -7.23
C ARG A 172 -1.64 3.43 -6.94
N GLY A 173 -1.15 4.33 -6.08
CA GLY A 173 0.24 4.39 -5.67
C GLY A 173 0.70 3.07 -5.05
N ASP A 174 0.12 2.69 -3.90
CA ASP A 174 0.46 1.43 -3.23
C ASP A 174 0.09 0.19 -4.06
N LEU A 175 -1.10 0.19 -4.69
CA LEU A 175 -1.54 -0.96 -5.48
C LEU A 175 -0.61 -1.19 -6.68
N GLY A 176 -0.27 -0.15 -7.43
CA GLY A 176 0.62 -0.21 -8.59
C GLY A 176 2.01 -0.71 -8.25
N ILE A 177 2.51 -0.41 -7.05
CA ILE A 177 3.77 -0.99 -6.55
C ILE A 177 3.65 -2.51 -6.40
N GLU A 178 2.52 -3.04 -5.90
CA GLU A 178 2.38 -4.46 -5.63
C GLU A 178 2.03 -5.35 -6.83
N ILE A 179 1.25 -4.83 -7.79
CA ILE A 179 0.81 -5.58 -8.99
C ILE A 179 1.51 -5.12 -10.29
N GLY A 180 2.21 -3.99 -10.24
CA GLY A 180 2.85 -3.35 -11.39
C GLY A 180 1.91 -2.44 -12.19
N ASP A 181 2.48 -1.36 -12.73
CA ASP A 181 1.77 -0.37 -13.56
C ASP A 181 1.00 -0.98 -14.76
N PRO A 182 1.52 -2.01 -15.47
CA PRO A 182 0.79 -2.59 -16.60
C PRO A 182 -0.55 -3.24 -16.22
N GLU A 183 -0.64 -3.80 -15.01
CA GLU A 183 -1.84 -4.49 -14.54
C GLU A 183 -2.85 -3.52 -13.89
N LEU A 184 -2.34 -2.44 -13.30
CA LEU A 184 -3.11 -1.46 -12.53
C LEU A 184 -4.32 -0.89 -13.29
N VAL A 185 -4.17 -0.56 -14.57
CA VAL A 185 -5.26 0.02 -15.39
C VAL A 185 -6.43 -0.97 -15.51
N GLY A 186 -6.13 -2.25 -15.74
CA GLY A 186 -7.16 -3.30 -15.84
C GLY A 186 -7.86 -3.54 -14.52
N ILE A 187 -7.12 -3.53 -13.41
CA ILE A 187 -7.67 -3.70 -12.07
C ILE A 187 -8.51 -2.51 -11.62
N GLN A 188 -8.10 -1.27 -11.91
CA GLN A 188 -8.91 -0.08 -11.63
C GLN A 188 -10.29 -0.18 -12.29
N LYS A 189 -10.34 -0.45 -13.60
CA LYS A 189 -11.61 -0.59 -14.34
C LYS A 189 -12.47 -1.70 -13.76
N LYS A 190 -11.86 -2.84 -13.42
CA LYS A 190 -12.56 -3.97 -12.77
C LYS A 190 -13.15 -3.55 -11.43
N LEU A 191 -12.39 -2.87 -10.56
CA LEU A 191 -12.84 -2.43 -9.25
C LEU A 191 -14.00 -1.44 -9.36
N ILE A 192 -13.91 -0.46 -10.26
CA ILE A 192 -14.99 0.50 -10.52
C ILE A 192 -16.26 -0.23 -10.95
N GLN A 193 -16.18 -1.10 -11.96
CA GLN A 193 -17.33 -1.84 -12.46
C GLN A 193 -17.95 -2.75 -11.38
N ARG A 194 -17.12 -3.42 -10.57
CA ARG A 194 -17.59 -4.31 -9.51
C ARG A 194 -18.25 -3.56 -8.36
N ALA A 195 -17.70 -2.39 -7.98
CA ALA A 195 -18.30 -1.52 -6.98
C ALA A 195 -19.70 -1.06 -7.40
N HIS A 196 -19.86 -0.64 -8.66
CA HIS A 196 -21.15 -0.31 -9.24
C HIS A 196 -22.13 -1.48 -9.20
N ASN A 197 -21.71 -2.66 -9.67
CA ASN A 197 -22.54 -3.87 -9.68
C ASN A 197 -23.01 -4.28 -8.26
N LEU A 198 -22.25 -3.91 -7.22
CA LEU A 198 -22.54 -4.21 -5.83
C LEU A 198 -23.13 -3.01 -5.06
N ASN A 199 -23.51 -1.94 -5.75
CA ASN A 199 -24.07 -0.71 -5.17
C ASN A 199 -23.16 -0.12 -4.08
N ARG A 200 -21.89 0.12 -4.43
CA ARG A 200 -20.91 0.79 -3.58
C ARG A 200 -20.25 1.92 -4.35
N ALA A 201 -20.05 3.03 -3.66
CA ALA A 201 -19.30 4.14 -4.21
C ALA A 201 -17.82 3.76 -4.36
N VAL A 202 -17.18 4.27 -5.40
CA VAL A 202 -15.76 4.07 -5.69
C VAL A 202 -15.05 5.40 -5.88
N ILE A 203 -13.85 5.51 -5.29
CA ILE A 203 -12.98 6.67 -5.38
C ILE A 203 -11.71 6.28 -6.13
N THR A 204 -11.37 6.98 -7.20
CA THR A 204 -10.06 6.83 -7.85
C THR A 204 -9.08 7.81 -7.20
N ALA A 205 -7.97 7.29 -6.66
CA ALA A 205 -7.08 8.06 -5.81
C ALA A 205 -5.60 7.96 -6.24
N THR A 206 -4.82 8.93 -5.74
CA THR A 206 -3.36 9.10 -5.89
C THR A 206 -2.89 9.44 -7.30
N GLN A 207 -1.95 10.38 -7.40
CA GLN A 207 -1.29 10.81 -8.65
C GLN A 207 -2.27 11.16 -9.78
N MET A 208 -3.39 11.79 -9.44
CA MET A 208 -4.37 12.22 -10.45
C MET A 208 -3.87 13.48 -11.18
N MET A 209 -3.14 14.35 -10.47
CA MET A 209 -2.58 15.60 -10.98
C MET A 209 -1.19 15.90 -10.37
N GLU A 210 -0.36 14.88 -10.16
CA GLU A 210 0.92 14.95 -9.44
C GLU A 210 1.82 16.12 -9.87
N SER A 211 1.91 16.40 -11.17
CA SER A 211 2.73 17.48 -11.73
C SER A 211 2.29 18.87 -11.25
N MET A 212 1.02 19.02 -10.84
CA MET A 212 0.47 20.27 -10.34
C MET A 212 0.98 20.68 -8.96
N ILE A 213 1.69 19.79 -8.26
CA ILE A 213 2.43 20.14 -7.03
C ILE A 213 3.46 21.24 -7.34
N ASN A 214 4.15 21.12 -8.48
CA ASN A 214 5.25 22.01 -8.85
C ASN A 214 4.92 22.94 -10.03
N ASN A 215 3.80 22.69 -10.71
CA ASN A 215 3.41 23.40 -11.92
C ASN A 215 1.97 23.93 -11.81
N PRO A 216 1.67 25.11 -12.35
CA PRO A 216 0.30 25.64 -12.32
C PRO A 216 -0.68 24.90 -13.23
N MET A 217 -0.17 24.07 -14.16
CA MET A 217 -0.98 23.34 -15.15
C MET A 217 -0.61 21.85 -15.14
N PRO A 218 -1.60 20.94 -15.23
CA PRO A 218 -1.34 19.52 -15.36
C PRO A 218 -0.83 19.17 -16.75
N THR A 219 -0.23 17.99 -16.86
CA THR A 219 0.10 17.38 -18.15
C THR A 219 -1.15 16.89 -18.87
N ARG A 220 -1.05 16.68 -20.19
CA ARG A 220 -2.15 16.05 -20.96
C ARG A 220 -2.45 14.63 -20.48
N ALA A 221 -1.44 13.90 -20.00
CA ALA A 221 -1.60 12.54 -19.49
C ALA A 221 -2.48 12.53 -18.24
N GLU A 222 -2.25 13.44 -17.29
CA GLU A 222 -3.05 13.57 -16.07
C GLU A 222 -4.49 14.00 -16.36
N VAL A 223 -4.68 14.97 -17.26
CA VAL A 223 -6.03 15.37 -17.70
C VAL A 223 -6.78 14.18 -18.31
N MET A 224 -6.11 13.40 -19.16
CA MET A 224 -6.71 12.20 -19.76
C MET A 224 -6.96 11.09 -18.73
N ASP A 225 -6.09 10.93 -17.74
CA ASP A 225 -6.25 9.96 -16.66
C ASP A 225 -7.51 10.26 -15.83
N VAL A 226 -7.66 11.51 -15.36
CA VAL A 226 -8.86 11.95 -14.63
C VAL A 226 -10.12 11.79 -15.48
N ALA A 227 -10.07 12.22 -16.75
CA ALA A 227 -11.21 12.09 -17.65
C ALA A 227 -11.61 10.62 -17.86
N ASN A 228 -10.64 9.72 -18.07
CA ASN A 228 -10.92 8.30 -18.23
C ASN A 228 -11.46 7.66 -16.95
N ALA A 229 -10.96 8.04 -15.77
CA ALA A 229 -11.50 7.55 -14.50
C ALA A 229 -12.98 7.92 -14.32
N VAL A 230 -13.37 9.13 -14.74
CA VAL A 230 -14.79 9.57 -14.75
C VAL A 230 -15.60 8.79 -15.79
N LEU A 231 -15.07 8.60 -17.01
CA LEU A 231 -15.74 7.81 -18.05
C LEU A 231 -15.90 6.33 -17.68
N ASP A 232 -14.98 5.78 -16.90
CA ASP A 232 -15.07 4.44 -16.33
C ASP A 232 -16.16 4.32 -15.26
N GLY A 233 -16.66 5.45 -14.74
CA GLY A 233 -17.75 5.50 -13.76
C GLY A 233 -17.29 5.69 -12.32
N THR A 234 -16.10 6.22 -12.05
CA THR A 234 -15.72 6.53 -10.66
C THR A 234 -16.67 7.58 -10.05
N ASP A 235 -17.09 7.41 -8.79
CA ASP A 235 -18.02 8.34 -8.13
C ASP A 235 -17.30 9.60 -7.61
N ALA A 236 -16.00 9.48 -7.32
CA ALA A 236 -15.17 10.59 -6.92
C ALA A 236 -13.70 10.39 -7.36
N VAL A 237 -13.00 11.51 -7.49
CA VAL A 237 -11.55 11.55 -7.69
C VAL A 237 -10.90 12.22 -6.48
N MET A 238 -9.71 11.74 -6.09
CA MET A 238 -9.00 12.27 -4.92
C MET A 238 -7.66 12.90 -5.33
N LEU A 239 -7.44 14.12 -4.86
CA LEU A 239 -6.14 14.78 -4.85
C LEU A 239 -5.46 14.52 -3.50
N SER A 240 -4.19 14.12 -3.54
CA SER A 240 -3.36 13.79 -2.38
C SER A 240 -2.39 14.94 -2.08
N ALA A 241 -1.12 14.79 -2.46
CA ALA A 241 -0.09 15.79 -2.25
C ALA A 241 -0.42 17.09 -3.00
N GLU A 242 -1.14 17.00 -4.12
CA GLU A 242 -1.56 18.13 -4.95
C GLU A 242 -2.33 19.22 -4.19
N THR A 243 -2.89 18.91 -3.01
CA THR A 243 -3.61 19.88 -2.15
C THR A 243 -3.05 20.02 -0.73
N ALA A 244 -2.20 19.09 -0.31
CA ALA A 244 -1.78 18.96 1.08
C ALA A 244 -0.43 19.62 1.40
N ILE A 245 0.43 19.80 0.39
CA ILE A 245 1.77 20.38 0.53
C ILE A 245 1.90 21.76 -0.10
#